data_AF-A0A495APN2-F1
#
_entry.id   AF-A0A495APN2-F1
#
_cell.length_a   1.000
_cell.length_b   1.000
_cell.length_c   1.000
_cell.angle_alpha   90.00
_cell.angle_beta   90.00
_cell.angle_gamma   90.00
#
_symmetry.space_group_name_H-M   'P 1'
#
loop_
_entity.id
_entity.type
_entity.pdbx_description
1 polymer ?
#
loop_
_entity_poly.entity_id
_entity_poly.type
_entity_poly.pdbx_seq_one_letter_code
_entity_poly.pdbx_strand_id
1 'polypeptide(L)'
;MENISVYTKTIYTFEAVKYLIDRLSSKGEENEKLAIFVFENSWVSINEFLALKYCLADRILIIGQKKTINFLGSSLRSNKYYYINFEGGMCFLFAGMKDFIVNRGGRTCSLFPVSKHPGVKELTAQEYKVMSMYIGGLSVQHISSIVGLSIKRVYAIKNYGMRKKGLWSDAALVRHWEIITRFVHLKDYPPPQINILTISRRDIQGYMIL
;
A
#
# COMPACT_ATOMS: atom_id res chain seq x y z
N MET A 1 14.04 19.97 9.74
CA MET A 1 13.05 18.90 9.43
C MET A 1 13.48 18.14 8.17
N GLU A 2 14.75 17.76 8.05
CA GLU A 2 15.30 17.18 6.81
C GLU A 2 15.03 15.67 6.67
N ASN A 3 14.37 15.06 7.67
CA ASN A 3 14.30 13.60 7.79
C ASN A 3 12.92 13.01 7.46
N ILE A 4 11.94 13.80 7.07
CA ILE A 4 10.60 13.31 6.70
C ILE A 4 10.37 13.55 5.22
N SER A 5 10.28 12.47 4.45
CA SER A 5 9.91 12.50 3.03
C SER A 5 8.40 12.31 2.87
N VAL A 6 7.77 13.06 1.97
CA VAL A 6 6.33 12.94 1.67
C VAL A 6 6.16 12.54 0.21
N TYR A 7 5.40 11.47 -0.03
CA TYR A 7 5.03 10.96 -1.35
C TYR A 7 3.51 11.02 -1.53
N THR A 8 3.06 11.69 -2.59
CA THR A 8 1.64 11.89 -2.94
C THR A 8 1.54 12.27 -4.41
N LYS A 9 0.36 12.10 -5.02
CA LYS A 9 0.12 12.46 -6.42
C LYS A 9 -0.21 13.93 -6.59
N THR A 10 -0.87 14.56 -5.62
CA THR A 10 -1.35 15.93 -5.76
C THR A 10 -0.60 16.91 -4.86
N ILE A 11 -0.36 18.11 -5.40
CA ILE A 11 0.30 19.20 -4.68
C ILE A 11 -0.52 19.65 -3.45
N TYR A 12 -1.85 19.63 -3.54
CA TYR A 12 -2.71 20.02 -2.42
C TYR A 12 -2.56 19.08 -1.22
N THR A 13 -2.48 17.78 -1.48
CA THR A 13 -2.27 16.77 -0.45
C THR A 13 -0.88 16.91 0.16
N PHE A 14 0.12 17.20 -0.67
CA PHE A 14 1.48 17.47 -0.21
C PHE A 14 1.55 18.66 0.74
N GLU A 15 0.97 19.80 0.35
CA GLU A 15 0.94 21.01 1.17
C GLU A 15 0.16 20.80 2.47
N ALA A 16 -0.98 20.09 2.42
CA ALA A 16 -1.75 19.76 3.62
C ALA A 16 -0.95 18.88 4.60
N VAL A 17 -0.27 17.84 4.10
CA VAL A 17 0.58 16.97 4.93
C VAL A 17 1.74 17.77 5.52
N LYS A 18 2.42 18.60 4.72
CA LYS A 18 3.50 19.47 5.21
C LYS A 18 3.05 20.38 6.32
N TYR A 19 1.92 21.08 6.13
CA TYR A 19 1.35 21.94 7.14
C TYR A 19 1.08 21.18 8.46
N LEU A 20 0.58 19.95 8.38
CA LEU A 20 0.37 19.11 9.57
C LEU A 20 1.71 18.74 10.23
N ILE A 21 2.73 18.37 9.46
CA ILE A 21 4.05 18.04 10.02
C ILE A 21 4.66 19.26 10.72
N ASP A 22 4.62 20.45 10.10
CA ASP A 22 5.16 21.69 10.67
C ASP A 22 4.48 22.04 12.01
N ARG A 23 3.16 21.83 12.09
CA ARG A 23 2.37 22.02 13.31
C ARG A 23 2.73 21.04 14.42
N LEU A 24 3.27 19.87 14.08
CA LEU A 24 3.57 18.81 15.05
C LEU A 24 4.91 18.99 15.77
N SER A 25 5.70 20.02 15.42
CA SER A 25 6.88 20.51 16.17
C SER A 25 7.67 19.41 16.90
N SER A 26 8.50 18.66 16.18
CA SER A 26 9.36 17.65 16.81
C SER A 26 10.68 18.26 17.31
N LYS A 27 10.82 18.36 18.64
CA LYS A 27 12.14 18.27 19.30
C LYS A 27 12.49 16.80 19.40
N GLY A 28 13.07 16.22 18.35
CA GLY A 28 13.45 14.80 18.31
C GLY A 28 14.72 14.61 17.49
N GLU A 29 15.62 13.77 18.00
CA GLU A 29 16.96 13.50 17.44
C GLU A 29 16.95 13.26 15.92
N GLU A 30 17.91 13.88 15.25
CA GLU A 30 18.04 14.06 13.79
C GLU A 30 18.42 12.79 13.01
N ASN A 31 18.32 11.59 13.58
CA ASN A 31 18.96 10.40 12.98
C ASN A 31 18.01 9.41 12.27
N GLU A 32 16.69 9.48 12.46
CA GLU A 32 15.74 8.52 11.84
C GLU A 32 15.08 9.09 10.58
N LYS A 33 15.13 8.34 9.47
CA LYS A 33 14.48 8.72 8.20
C LYS A 33 13.04 8.21 8.18
N LEU A 34 12.09 9.13 8.13
CA LEU A 34 10.66 8.83 8.05
C LEU A 34 10.14 9.09 6.62
N ALA A 35 9.16 8.30 6.20
CA ALA A 35 8.41 8.58 4.99
C ALA A 35 6.90 8.54 5.22
N ILE A 36 6.15 9.40 4.53
CA ILE A 36 4.70 9.43 4.52
C ILE A 36 4.23 9.26 3.08
N PHE A 37 3.49 8.20 2.80
CA PHE A 37 2.86 7.92 1.51
C PHE A 37 1.37 8.17 1.61
N VAL A 38 0.83 9.03 0.75
CA VAL A 38 -0.61 9.28 0.67
C VAL A 38 -1.17 8.75 -0.64
N PHE A 39 -2.10 7.81 -0.53
CA PHE A 39 -2.80 7.19 -1.64
C PHE A 39 -4.21 7.77 -1.74
N GLU A 40 -4.37 8.67 -2.70
CA GLU A 40 -5.63 9.39 -2.94
C GLU A 40 -6.66 8.54 -3.69
N ASN A 41 -6.19 7.57 -4.48
CA ASN A 41 -7.03 6.67 -5.25
C ASN A 41 -7.39 5.39 -4.47
N SER A 42 -8.48 4.75 -4.91
CA SER A 42 -8.93 3.44 -4.44
C SER A 42 -8.05 2.26 -4.91
N TRP A 43 -7.03 2.54 -5.72
CA TRP A 43 -6.12 1.57 -6.32
C TRP A 43 -4.67 2.03 -6.22
N VAL A 44 -3.75 1.08 -6.13
CA VAL A 44 -2.31 1.33 -6.13
C VAL A 44 -1.75 1.02 -7.51
N SER A 45 -1.10 2.00 -8.15
CA SER A 45 -0.35 1.75 -9.38
C SER A 45 0.96 1.02 -9.10
N ILE A 46 1.51 0.39 -10.13
CA ILE A 46 2.79 -0.32 -10.05
C ILE A 46 3.90 0.61 -9.56
N ASN A 47 3.98 1.83 -10.09
CA ASN A 47 5.01 2.80 -9.71
C ASN A 47 4.90 3.19 -8.23
N GLU A 48 3.69 3.46 -7.73
CA GLU A 48 3.48 3.77 -6.31
C GLU A 48 3.84 2.58 -5.42
N PHE A 49 3.46 1.36 -5.84
CA PHE A 49 3.79 0.15 -5.10
C PHE A 49 5.31 -0.06 -5.01
N LEU A 50 6.03 0.14 -6.11
CA LEU A 50 7.47 -0.05 -6.14
C LEU A 50 8.21 1.04 -5.37
N ALA A 51 7.79 2.31 -5.49
CA ALA A 51 8.31 3.41 -4.69
C ALA A 51 8.16 3.12 -3.19
N LEU A 52 7.03 2.55 -2.78
CA LEU A 52 6.79 2.13 -1.40
C LEU A 52 7.65 0.91 -1.01
N LYS A 53 7.69 -0.14 -1.84
CA LYS A 53 8.41 -1.39 -1.57
C LYS A 53 9.91 -1.17 -1.39
N TYR A 54 10.51 -0.29 -2.20
CA TYR A 54 11.95 -0.01 -2.20
C TYR A 54 12.33 1.26 -1.42
N CYS A 55 11.37 1.87 -0.70
CA CYS A 55 11.65 3.01 0.15
C CYS A 55 12.63 2.62 1.28
N LEU A 56 13.73 3.36 1.40
CA LEU A 56 14.81 3.15 2.37
C LEU A 56 14.56 3.83 3.73
N ALA A 57 13.40 4.45 3.94
CA ALA A 57 13.04 5.02 5.22
C ALA A 57 12.89 3.94 6.30
N ASP A 58 13.28 4.29 7.53
CA ASP A 58 13.25 3.43 8.71
C ASP A 58 11.83 3.12 9.15
N ARG A 59 10.95 4.13 9.08
CA ARG A 59 9.51 4.02 9.33
C ARG A 59 8.72 4.71 8.23
N ILE A 60 7.63 4.07 7.82
CA ILE A 60 6.79 4.52 6.71
C ILE A 60 5.34 4.56 7.15
N LEU A 61 4.72 5.73 7.04
CA LEU A 61 3.29 5.92 7.24
C LEU A 61 2.56 5.87 5.91
N ILE A 62 1.51 5.06 5.82
CA ILE A 62 0.63 4.92 4.67
C ILE A 62 -0.73 5.51 5.02
N ILE A 63 -1.11 6.58 4.34
CA ILE A 63 -2.42 7.22 4.45
C ILE A 63 -3.21 6.86 3.21
N GLY A 64 -4.42 6.31 3.36
CA GLY A 64 -5.22 5.93 2.19
C GLY A 64 -6.59 5.40 2.54
N GLN A 65 -7.37 5.00 1.55
CA GLN A 65 -8.65 4.34 1.79
C GLN A 65 -8.43 2.96 2.42
N LYS A 66 -9.44 2.47 3.16
CA LYS A 66 -9.43 1.13 3.75
C LYS A 66 -9.06 0.03 2.75
N LYS A 67 -9.56 0.09 1.51
CA LYS A 67 -9.27 -0.89 0.46
C LYS A 67 -7.78 -0.90 0.08
N THR A 68 -7.19 0.28 -0.12
CA THR A 68 -5.77 0.46 -0.43
C THR A 68 -4.88 -0.04 0.71
N ILE A 69 -5.19 0.37 1.95
CA ILE A 69 -4.48 -0.06 3.16
C ILE A 69 -4.48 -1.58 3.27
N ASN A 70 -5.63 -2.21 3.07
CA ASN A 70 -5.75 -3.65 3.18
C ASN A 70 -4.96 -4.41 2.11
N PHE A 71 -4.98 -3.95 0.87
CA PHE A 71 -4.16 -4.53 -0.19
C PHE A 71 -2.66 -4.42 0.16
N LEU A 72 -2.20 -3.23 0.52
CA LEU A 72 -0.80 -2.96 0.89
C LEU A 72 -0.38 -3.76 2.13
N GLY A 73 -1.19 -3.77 3.19
CA GLY A 73 -0.94 -4.53 4.41
C GLY A 73 -0.88 -6.04 4.20
N SER A 74 -1.56 -6.56 3.18
CA SER A 74 -1.46 -7.98 2.78
C SER A 74 -0.29 -8.27 1.82
N SER A 75 0.31 -7.24 1.24
CA SER A 75 1.34 -7.36 0.19
C SER A 75 2.74 -7.03 0.69
N LEU A 76 2.86 -6.18 1.70
CA LEU A 76 4.13 -5.73 2.27
C LEU A 76 4.41 -6.45 3.59
N ARG A 77 5.58 -7.10 3.67
CA ARG A 77 6.05 -7.81 4.87
C ARG A 77 7.09 -6.97 5.59
N SER A 78 6.67 -6.10 6.50
CA SER A 78 7.62 -5.43 7.41
C SER A 78 6.90 -4.73 8.56
N ASN A 79 7.59 -4.65 9.71
CA ASN A 79 7.14 -3.85 10.85
C ASN A 79 7.40 -2.35 10.66
N LYS A 80 8.03 -1.92 9.55
CA LYS A 80 8.27 -0.50 9.26
C LYS A 80 7.02 0.25 8.79
N TYR A 81 5.95 -0.44 8.40
CA TYR A 81 4.76 0.16 7.81
C TYR A 81 3.67 0.43 8.85
N TYR A 82 3.19 1.68 8.88
CA TYR A 82 2.10 2.17 9.70
C TYR A 82 0.96 2.61 8.78
N TYR A 83 -0.30 2.53 9.22
CA TYR A 83 -1.46 2.76 8.36
C TYR A 83 -2.48 3.68 9.02
N ILE A 84 -2.98 4.67 8.28
CA ILE A 84 -4.08 5.56 8.69
C ILE A 84 -5.11 5.63 7.57
N ASN A 85 -6.38 5.37 7.90
CA ASN A 85 -7.48 5.62 6.97
C ASN A 85 -7.92 7.08 7.03
N PHE A 86 -7.94 7.77 5.89
CA PHE A 86 -8.39 9.16 5.86
C PHE A 86 -9.91 9.33 6.07
N GLU A 87 -10.69 8.26 5.91
CA GLU A 87 -12.15 8.28 6.20
C GLU A 87 -12.46 8.51 7.69
N GLY A 88 -11.48 8.40 8.59
CA GLY A 88 -11.66 8.67 10.02
C GLY A 88 -11.87 10.15 10.37
N GLY A 89 -11.67 11.07 9.44
CA GLY A 89 -11.76 12.52 9.69
C GLY A 89 -10.48 13.14 10.22
N MET A 90 -10.43 14.48 10.26
CA MET A 90 -9.19 15.23 10.50
C MET A 90 -8.56 15.01 11.88
N CYS A 91 -9.37 14.85 12.93
CA CYS A 91 -8.85 14.58 14.28
C CYS A 91 -8.08 13.25 14.34
N PHE A 92 -8.58 12.21 13.67
CA PHE A 92 -7.93 10.90 13.59
C PHE A 92 -6.63 10.96 12.78
N LEU A 93 -6.65 11.70 11.66
CA LEU A 93 -5.46 11.91 10.84
C LEU A 93 -4.37 12.62 11.65
N PHE A 94 -4.72 13.71 12.35
CA PHE A 94 -3.79 14.47 13.18
C PHE A 94 -3.23 13.62 14.33
N ALA A 95 -4.08 12.89 15.05
CA ALA A 95 -3.65 12.02 16.14
C ALA A 95 -2.70 10.92 15.65
N GLY A 96 -3.02 10.26 14.53
CA GLY A 96 -2.16 9.21 13.97
C GLY A 96 -0.85 9.74 13.41
N MET A 97 -0.85 10.90 12.75
CA MET A 97 0.39 11.56 12.31
C MET A 97 1.25 11.99 13.49
N LYS A 98 0.64 12.56 14.53
CA LYS A 98 1.34 12.92 15.78
C LYS A 98 1.99 11.69 16.41
N ASP A 99 1.26 10.59 16.51
CA ASP A 99 1.79 9.37 17.09
C ASP A 99 2.96 8.81 16.27
N PHE A 100 2.82 8.74 14.95
CA PHE A 100 3.90 8.30 14.05
C PHE A 100 5.17 9.17 14.17
N ILE A 101 5.01 10.50 14.18
CA ILE A 101 6.12 11.46 14.16
C ILE A 101 6.76 11.63 15.54
N VAL A 102 5.95 11.79 16.59
CA VAL A 102 6.39 12.22 17.93
C VAL A 102 6.57 11.02 18.86
N ASN A 103 5.60 10.11 18.90
CA ASN A 103 5.63 8.97 19.82
C ASN A 103 6.37 7.81 19.15
N ARG A 104 7.70 7.82 19.23
CA ARG A 104 8.62 6.77 18.74
C ARG A 104 8.36 5.35 19.33
N GLY A 105 7.29 5.15 20.10
CA GLY A 105 7.04 3.95 20.87
C GLY A 105 6.11 2.96 20.19
N GLY A 106 6.71 1.88 19.65
CA GLY A 106 6.48 0.45 19.97
C GLY A 106 5.08 -0.18 20.10
N ARG A 107 4.01 0.59 20.18
CA ARG A 107 2.64 0.10 20.07
C ARG A 107 2.23 0.45 18.66
N THR A 108 1.96 -0.56 17.85
CA THR A 108 1.14 -0.42 16.66
C THR A 108 -0.06 0.43 17.05
N CYS A 109 -0.03 1.73 16.73
CA CYS A 109 -1.20 2.58 16.80
C CYS A 109 -2.08 2.08 15.66
N SER A 110 -2.71 0.96 15.94
CA SER A 110 -3.72 0.36 15.11
C SER A 110 -4.93 1.25 15.37
N LEU A 111 -4.93 2.46 14.77
CA LEU A 111 -6.11 3.31 14.67
C LEU A 111 -7.21 2.64 13.82
N PHE A 112 -6.91 1.47 13.26
CA PHE A 112 -7.82 0.36 13.07
C PHE A 112 -7.32 -0.78 13.94
N PRO A 113 -8.16 -1.54 14.69
CA PRO A 113 -7.80 -2.91 14.96
C PRO A 113 -7.53 -3.50 13.58
N VAL A 114 -6.25 -3.71 13.28
CA VAL A 114 -5.81 -4.65 12.28
C VAL A 114 -6.55 -5.90 12.71
N SER A 115 -7.71 -6.14 12.12
CA SER A 115 -8.64 -7.18 12.51
C SER A 115 -7.97 -8.46 12.10
N LYS A 116 -6.95 -8.89 12.85
CA LYS A 116 -5.99 -9.92 12.48
C LYS A 116 -5.69 -9.77 10.99
N HIS A 117 -4.90 -8.77 10.53
CA HIS A 117 -4.40 -8.76 9.14
C HIS A 117 -3.94 -10.19 8.92
N PRO A 118 -4.63 -10.99 8.08
CA PRO A 118 -4.41 -12.42 8.06
C PRO A 118 -2.98 -12.56 7.59
N GLY A 119 -2.07 -12.83 8.54
CA GLY A 119 -0.65 -12.52 8.38
C GLY A 119 -0.19 -12.96 7.00
N VAL A 120 0.48 -12.08 6.24
CA VAL A 120 0.69 -12.14 4.78
C VAL A 120 0.61 -13.57 4.23
N LYS A 121 -0.61 -14.03 3.95
CA LYS A 121 -0.84 -15.41 3.55
C LYS A 121 -0.42 -15.54 2.10
N GLU A 122 0.45 -16.51 1.84
CA GLU A 122 0.81 -16.86 0.48
C GLU A 122 -0.40 -17.52 -0.19
N LEU A 123 -0.54 -17.26 -1.49
CA LEU A 123 -1.52 -17.98 -2.29
C LEU A 123 -1.05 -19.43 -2.40
N THR A 124 -1.94 -20.38 -2.20
CA THR A 124 -1.65 -21.77 -2.55
C THR A 124 -1.54 -21.88 -4.08
N ALA A 125 -0.87 -22.93 -4.56
CA ALA A 125 -0.78 -23.18 -6.00
C ALA A 125 -2.17 -23.26 -6.66
N GLN A 126 -3.16 -23.83 -5.94
CA GLN A 126 -4.53 -23.93 -6.42
C GLN A 126 -5.24 -22.57 -6.46
N GLU A 127 -5.08 -21.73 -5.44
CA GLU A 127 -5.61 -20.36 -5.43
C GLU A 127 -5.02 -19.53 -6.57
N TYR A 128 -3.70 -19.60 -6.75
CA TYR A 128 -3.00 -18.92 -7.83
C TYR A 128 -3.52 -19.38 -9.19
N LYS A 129 -3.61 -20.69 -9.44
CA LYS A 129 -4.10 -21.28 -10.70
C LYS A 129 -5.54 -20.85 -11.01
N VAL A 130 -6.44 -20.88 -10.03
CA VAL A 130 -7.83 -20.46 -10.24
C VAL A 130 -7.91 -18.97 -10.56
N MET A 131 -7.18 -18.13 -9.83
CA MET A 131 -7.18 -16.69 -10.05
C MET A 131 -6.52 -16.31 -11.38
N SER A 132 -5.44 -16.97 -11.79
CA SER A 132 -4.77 -16.72 -13.06
C SER A 132 -5.64 -17.07 -14.26
N MET A 133 -6.34 -18.22 -14.22
CA MET A 133 -7.32 -18.62 -15.24
C MET A 133 -8.47 -17.61 -15.33
N TYR A 134 -8.96 -17.14 -14.19
CA TYR A 134 -10.03 -16.14 -14.13
C TYR A 134 -9.60 -14.80 -14.74
N ILE A 135 -8.39 -14.31 -14.41
CA ILE A 135 -7.80 -13.13 -15.03
C ILE A 135 -7.59 -13.32 -16.54
N GLY A 136 -7.24 -14.54 -16.97
CA GLY A 136 -7.13 -14.91 -18.38
C GLY A 136 -8.46 -14.92 -19.15
N GLY A 137 -9.58 -14.56 -18.51
CA GLY A 137 -10.89 -14.44 -19.14
C GLY A 137 -11.73 -15.72 -19.13
N LEU A 138 -11.29 -16.79 -18.46
CA LEU A 138 -12.08 -18.00 -18.35
C LEU A 138 -13.23 -17.83 -17.36
N SER A 139 -14.43 -18.26 -17.78
CA SER A 139 -15.60 -18.33 -16.90
C SER A 139 -15.38 -19.33 -15.77
N VAL A 140 -16.06 -19.14 -14.64
CA VAL A 140 -15.94 -20.05 -13.49
C VAL A 140 -16.40 -21.47 -13.85
N GLN A 141 -17.36 -21.60 -14.77
CA GLN A 141 -17.80 -22.88 -15.32
C GLN A 141 -16.67 -23.59 -16.09
N HIS A 142 -15.98 -22.88 -16.98
CA HIS A 142 -14.85 -23.47 -17.70
C HIS A 142 -13.70 -23.84 -16.76
N ILE A 143 -13.39 -22.97 -15.80
CA ILE A 143 -12.36 -23.26 -14.78
C ILE A 143 -12.74 -24.52 -14.01
N SER A 144 -13.98 -24.64 -13.56
CA SER A 144 -14.53 -25.80 -12.85
C SER A 144 -14.28 -27.11 -13.59
N SER A 145 -14.56 -27.15 -14.90
CA SER A 145 -14.26 -28.31 -15.75
C SER A 145 -12.76 -28.60 -15.86
N ILE A 146 -11.92 -27.58 -16.02
CA ILE A 146 -10.46 -27.74 -16.17
C ILE A 146 -9.81 -28.24 -14.87
N VAL A 147 -10.25 -27.73 -13.71
CA VAL A 147 -9.64 -28.09 -12.41
C VAL A 147 -10.31 -29.28 -11.73
N GLY A 148 -11.40 -29.81 -12.28
CA GLY A 148 -12.13 -30.95 -11.71
C GLY A 148 -12.80 -30.63 -10.36
N LEU A 149 -13.27 -29.39 -10.15
CA LEU A 149 -13.93 -28.95 -8.92
C LEU A 149 -15.33 -28.45 -9.21
N SER A 150 -16.24 -28.46 -8.24
CA SER A 150 -17.55 -27.82 -8.40
C SER A 150 -17.43 -26.31 -8.58
N ILE A 151 -18.34 -25.71 -9.35
CA ILE A 151 -18.44 -24.26 -9.58
C ILE A 151 -18.40 -23.49 -8.26
N LYS A 152 -19.16 -23.93 -7.24
CA LYS A 152 -19.20 -23.33 -5.90
C LYS A 152 -17.82 -23.32 -5.25
N ARG A 153 -17.04 -24.40 -5.39
CA ARG A 153 -15.70 -24.50 -4.82
C ARG A 153 -14.71 -23.59 -5.55
N VAL A 154 -14.83 -23.44 -6.88
CA VAL A 154 -14.01 -22.47 -7.64
C VAL A 154 -14.27 -21.04 -7.16
N TYR A 155 -15.54 -20.64 -6.99
CA TYR A 155 -15.88 -19.33 -6.40
C TYR A 155 -15.27 -19.14 -5.02
N ALA A 156 -15.36 -20.16 -4.15
CA ALA A 156 -14.80 -20.10 -2.81
C ALA A 156 -13.28 -19.92 -2.83
N ILE A 157 -12.57 -20.68 -3.68
CA ILE A 157 -11.12 -20.59 -3.85
C ILE A 157 -10.72 -19.20 -4.35
N LYS A 158 -11.38 -18.67 -5.39
CA LYS A 158 -11.14 -17.33 -5.92
C LYS A 158 -11.30 -16.27 -4.82
N ASN A 159 -12.46 -16.27 -4.15
CA ASN A 159 -12.79 -15.28 -3.13
C ASN A 159 -11.85 -15.35 -1.93
N TYR A 160 -11.44 -16.57 -1.53
CA TYR A 160 -10.50 -16.75 -0.44
C TYR A 160 -9.10 -16.25 -0.80
N GLY A 161 -8.60 -16.57 -2.00
CA GLY A 161 -7.33 -16.05 -2.52
C GLY A 161 -7.32 -14.51 -2.61
N MET A 162 -8.41 -13.91 -3.10
CA MET A 162 -8.58 -12.45 -3.12
C MET A 162 -8.51 -11.84 -1.71
N ARG A 163 -9.21 -12.44 -0.73
CA ARG A 163 -9.20 -11.96 0.66
C ARG A 163 -7.81 -12.06 1.30
N LYS A 164 -7.02 -13.09 0.96
CA LYS A 164 -5.61 -13.19 1.40
C LYS A 164 -4.75 -12.01 0.92
N LYS A 165 -5.11 -11.42 -0.22
CA LYS A 165 -4.44 -10.26 -0.82
C LYS A 165 -5.17 -8.95 -0.58
N GLY A 166 -6.09 -8.90 0.39
CA GLY A 166 -6.80 -7.66 0.72
C GLY A 166 -7.65 -7.12 -0.43
N LEU A 167 -8.19 -8.01 -1.28
CA LEU A 167 -9.03 -7.66 -2.42
C LEU A 167 -10.49 -8.07 -2.16
N TRP A 168 -11.43 -7.19 -2.54
CA TRP A 168 -12.88 -7.39 -2.36
C TRP A 168 -13.71 -7.33 -3.63
N SER A 169 -13.10 -7.03 -4.78
CA SER A 169 -13.82 -6.97 -6.05
C SER A 169 -12.97 -7.51 -7.20
N ASP A 170 -13.64 -8.00 -8.24
CA ASP A 170 -12.97 -8.50 -9.44
C ASP A 170 -12.18 -7.39 -10.13
N ALA A 171 -12.67 -6.15 -10.11
CA ALA A 171 -11.91 -4.98 -10.56
C ALA A 171 -10.61 -4.79 -9.76
N ALA A 172 -10.64 -5.00 -8.43
CA ALA A 172 -9.44 -4.93 -7.59
C ALA A 172 -8.44 -6.03 -7.95
N LEU A 173 -8.94 -7.23 -8.24
CA LEU A 173 -8.13 -8.35 -8.67
C LEU A 173 -7.43 -8.05 -9.99
N VAL A 174 -8.17 -7.61 -11.01
CA VAL A 174 -7.61 -7.24 -12.31
C VAL A 174 -6.55 -6.14 -12.17
N ARG A 175 -6.86 -5.08 -11.44
CA ARG A 175 -5.97 -3.91 -11.29
C ARG A 175 -4.66 -4.23 -10.57
N HIS A 176 -4.69 -5.12 -9.58
CA HIS A 176 -3.50 -5.44 -8.78
C HIS A 176 -2.84 -6.77 -9.16
N TRP A 177 -3.37 -7.51 -10.14
CA TRP A 177 -2.85 -8.83 -10.49
C TRP A 177 -1.38 -8.79 -10.90
N GLU A 178 -0.97 -7.78 -11.66
CA GLU A 178 0.43 -7.60 -12.06
C GLU A 178 1.34 -7.38 -10.85
N ILE A 179 0.91 -6.58 -9.87
CA ILE A 179 1.65 -6.38 -8.64
C ILE A 179 1.76 -7.69 -7.86
N ILE A 180 0.64 -8.40 -7.72
CA ILE A 180 0.56 -9.66 -6.98
C ILE A 180 1.49 -10.71 -7.59
N THR A 181 1.42 -10.90 -8.90
CA THR A 181 2.20 -11.91 -9.61
C THR A 181 3.69 -11.58 -9.59
N ARG A 182 4.07 -10.36 -10.00
CA ARG A 182 5.48 -10.00 -10.21
C ARG A 182 6.24 -9.65 -8.94
N PHE A 183 5.58 -9.08 -7.93
CA PHE A 183 6.28 -8.48 -6.80
C PHE A 183 5.88 -9.02 -5.43
N VAL A 184 4.77 -9.75 -5.33
CA VAL A 184 4.27 -10.31 -4.06
C VAL A 184 4.35 -11.84 -4.04
N HIS A 185 4.12 -12.52 -5.17
CA HIS A 185 4.09 -13.97 -5.26
C HIS A 185 5.42 -14.55 -5.77
N LEU A 186 5.93 -14.02 -6.89
CA LEU A 186 7.26 -14.36 -7.40
C LEU A 186 8.27 -13.46 -6.66
N LYS A 187 9.17 -14.06 -5.85
CA LYS A 187 10.07 -13.32 -4.96
C LYS A 187 11.26 -12.65 -5.67
N ASP A 188 11.41 -12.85 -6.99
CA ASP A 188 12.71 -12.71 -7.67
C ASP A 188 12.76 -11.68 -8.80
N TYR A 189 11.87 -10.68 -8.84
CA TYR A 189 12.08 -9.55 -9.75
C TYR A 189 13.07 -8.54 -9.15
N PRO A 190 14.22 -8.26 -9.80
CA PRO A 190 15.10 -7.21 -9.36
C PRO A 190 14.33 -5.87 -9.34
N PRO A 191 14.61 -4.96 -8.39
CA PRO A 191 14.01 -3.64 -8.39
C PRO A 191 14.17 -3.02 -9.76
N PRO A 192 13.08 -2.54 -10.41
CA PRO A 192 13.27 -1.62 -11.51
C PRO A 192 14.06 -0.42 -10.97
N GLN A 193 15.00 0.08 -11.77
CA GLN A 193 15.71 1.32 -11.47
C GLN A 193 14.69 2.47 -11.50
N ILE A 194 14.03 2.69 -10.37
CA ILE A 194 13.14 3.82 -10.21
C ILE A 194 14.05 4.98 -9.86
N ASN A 195 14.23 5.89 -10.81
CA ASN A 195 14.63 7.26 -10.50
C ASN A 195 13.54 7.84 -9.60
N ILE A 196 13.69 7.68 -8.30
CA ILE A 196 12.96 8.47 -7.32
C ILE A 196 13.48 9.88 -7.55
N LEU A 197 12.77 10.67 -8.34
CA LEU A 197 12.94 12.11 -8.35
C LEU A 197 12.66 12.55 -6.91
N THR A 198 13.74 12.71 -6.16
CA THR A 198 13.74 13.50 -4.95
C THR A 198 13.52 14.90 -5.47
N ILE A 199 12.27 15.38 -5.44
CA ILE A 199 11.99 16.79 -5.74
C ILE A 199 12.68 17.57 -4.63
N SER A 200 13.94 17.90 -4.89
CA SER A 200 14.71 18.83 -4.10
C SER A 200 14.20 20.23 -4.43
N ARG A 201 14.30 21.16 -3.48
CA ARG A 201 13.87 22.56 -3.62
C ARG A 201 14.36 23.27 -4.90
N ARG A 202 15.35 22.72 -5.62
CA ARG A 202 15.87 23.26 -6.88
C ARG A 202 15.04 22.91 -8.11
N ASP A 203 14.26 21.83 -8.09
CA ASP A 203 13.55 21.36 -9.30
C ASP A 203 12.22 22.10 -9.55
N ILE A 204 11.74 22.86 -8.55
CA ILE A 204 10.49 23.64 -8.66
C ILE A 204 10.72 25.00 -9.35
N GLN A 205 11.98 25.50 -9.41
CA GLN A 205 12.28 26.73 -10.15
C GLN A 205 12.40 26.53 -11.67
N GLY A 206 12.35 25.28 -12.18
CA GLY A 206 12.48 24.97 -13.60
C GLY A 206 11.18 24.91 -14.41
N TYR A 207 10.01 24.94 -13.76
CA TYR A 207 8.70 24.92 -14.42
C TYR A 207 7.93 26.21 -14.17
N MET A 208 8.57 27.33 -14.52
CA MET A 208 7.91 28.59 -14.85
C MET A 208 8.42 29.02 -16.23
N ILE A 209 7.79 28.49 -17.29
CA ILE A 209 7.76 29.16 -18.59
C ILE A 209 6.33 29.02 -19.14
N LEU A 210 5.65 30.18 -19.10
CA LEU A 210 4.35 30.59 -19.67
C LEU A 210 3.07 30.04 -19.01
#